data_AF-A0A382FBJ0-F1
#
_entry.id   AF-A0A382FBJ0-F1
#
_cell.length_a   1.000
_cell.length_b   1.000
_cell.length_c   1.000
_cell.angle_alpha   90.00
_cell.angle_beta   90.00
_cell.angle_gamma   90.00
#
_symmetry.space_group_name_H-M   'P 1'
#
loop_
_entity.id
_entity.type
_entity.pdbx_description
1 polymer ?
#
loop_
_entity_poly.entity_id
_entity_poly.type
_entity_poly.pdbx_seq_one_letter_code
_entity_poly.pdbx_strand_id
1 'polypeptide(L)'
;MEFSTQNIIFKSWQTLKRHLGLWILIMLFIFAFNIAVSAVQEKLLEDITVQTVIFIIAAYLFQAGINLGMLKIALNIYNNVEPNFMQIFGSFHLLLTYVLATVIFLLLLVITASPGIIFLVASLSKDFGSMSRLESLNNLSLMIPILLIIIPIVYSSIRMQFYDYFLIDGKYGAIDAIKRSTVITKGYVGKLF
;
A
#
# COMPACT_ATOMS: atom_id res chain seq x y z
N MET A 1 18.94 -15.52 15.26
CA MET A 1 19.46 -15.05 13.96
C MET A 1 19.94 -13.63 14.15
N GLU A 2 21.23 -13.38 14.02
CA GLU A 2 21.74 -12.00 14.03
C GLU A 2 21.27 -11.29 12.76
N PHE A 3 20.37 -10.33 12.92
CA PHE A 3 19.87 -9.48 11.83
C PHE A 3 20.95 -8.46 11.46
N SER A 4 21.89 -8.85 10.58
CA SER A 4 22.75 -7.88 9.90
C SER A 4 21.97 -7.31 8.72
N THR A 5 21.44 -6.10 8.87
CA THR A 5 20.72 -5.36 7.83
C THR A 5 21.54 -5.23 6.54
N GLN A 6 22.84 -5.00 6.68
CA GLN A 6 23.78 -4.93 5.56
C GLN A 6 23.83 -6.22 4.75
N ASN A 7 23.88 -7.38 5.41
CA ASN A 7 23.93 -8.67 4.74
C ASN A 7 22.63 -8.94 3.96
N ILE A 8 21.48 -8.55 4.51
CA ILE A 8 20.17 -8.69 3.83
C ILE A 8 20.14 -7.80 2.59
N ILE A 9 20.52 -6.53 2.70
CA ILE A 9 20.54 -5.60 1.56
C ILE A 9 21.48 -6.12 0.46
N PHE A 10 22.69 -6.57 0.83
CA PHE A 10 23.66 -7.10 -0.12
C PHE A 10 23.13 -8.35 -0.85
N LYS A 11 22.53 -9.30 -0.10
CA LYS A 11 21.93 -10.50 -0.68
C LYS A 11 20.74 -10.18 -1.59
N SER A 12 19.85 -9.29 -1.16
CA SER A 12 18.71 -8.82 -1.97
C SER A 12 19.19 -8.16 -3.26
N TRP A 13 20.24 -7.34 -3.19
CA TRP A 13 20.84 -6.70 -4.36
C TRP A 13 21.46 -7.70 -5.34
N GLN A 14 22.20 -8.69 -4.84
CA GLN A 14 22.76 -9.75 -5.66
C GLN A 14 21.66 -10.60 -6.33
N THR A 15 20.58 -10.86 -5.60
CA THR A 15 19.41 -11.61 -6.09
C THR A 15 18.68 -10.84 -7.19
N LEU A 16 18.47 -9.53 -6.99
CA LEU A 16 17.92 -8.64 -8.01
C LEU A 16 18.77 -8.66 -9.27
N LYS A 17 20.11 -8.50 -9.12
CA LYS A 17 21.08 -8.53 -10.23
C LYS A 17 20.97 -9.79 -11.09
N ARG A 18 20.80 -10.96 -10.47
CA ARG A 18 20.68 -12.25 -11.17
C ARG A 18 19.41 -12.33 -12.03
N HIS A 19 18.35 -11.63 -11.65
CA HIS A 19 17.05 -11.66 -12.34
C HIS A 19 16.67 -10.32 -12.98
N LEU A 20 17.64 -9.43 -13.25
CA LEU A 20 17.38 -8.07 -13.76
C LEU A 20 16.56 -8.04 -15.04
N GLY A 21 16.85 -8.94 -15.99
CA GLY A 21 16.13 -8.98 -17.26
C GLY A 21 14.62 -9.14 -17.07
N LEU A 22 14.22 -10.01 -16.14
CA LEU A 22 12.82 -10.19 -15.79
C LEU A 22 12.25 -8.92 -15.14
N TRP A 23 12.92 -8.33 -14.14
CA TRP A 23 12.44 -7.11 -13.48
C TRP A 23 12.32 -5.91 -14.42
N ILE A 24 13.26 -5.72 -15.34
CA ILE A 24 13.20 -4.67 -16.36
C ILE A 24 11.99 -4.89 -17.26
N LEU A 25 11.75 -6.13 -17.71
CA LEU A 25 10.61 -6.46 -18.56
C LEU A 25 9.27 -6.21 -17.83
N ILE A 26 9.19 -6.56 -16.55
CA ILE A 26 8.04 -6.23 -15.69
C ILE A 26 7.82 -4.72 -15.62
N MET A 27 8.86 -3.95 -15.33
CA MET A 27 8.77 -2.49 -15.20
C MET A 27 8.35 -1.84 -16.50
N LEU A 28 8.92 -2.27 -17.64
CA LEU A 28 8.53 -1.79 -18.97
C LEU A 28 7.06 -2.10 -19.26
N PHE A 29 6.60 -3.30 -18.93
CA PHE A 29 5.21 -3.67 -19.09
C PHE A 29 4.27 -2.78 -18.24
N ILE A 30 4.59 -2.55 -16.96
CA ILE A 30 3.80 -1.69 -16.08
C ILE A 30 3.80 -0.25 -16.59
N PHE A 31 4.94 0.26 -17.01
CA PHE A 31 5.05 1.61 -17.56
C PHE A 31 4.21 1.78 -18.83
N ALA A 32 4.31 0.84 -19.77
CA ALA A 32 3.49 0.82 -20.98
C ALA A 32 1.99 0.72 -20.66
N PHE A 33 1.62 -0.13 -19.70
CA PHE A 33 0.25 -0.25 -19.23
C PHE A 33 -0.27 1.06 -18.63
N ASN A 34 0.52 1.74 -17.80
CA ASN A 34 0.14 3.04 -17.21
C ASN A 34 -0.05 4.11 -18.28
N ILE A 35 0.83 4.18 -19.29
CA ILE A 35 0.65 5.08 -20.43
C ILE A 35 -0.64 4.76 -21.19
N ALA A 36 -0.90 3.48 -21.47
CA ALA A 36 -2.10 3.06 -22.19
C ALA A 36 -3.38 3.44 -21.42
N VAL A 37 -3.40 3.19 -20.11
CA VAL A 37 -4.51 3.59 -19.24
C VAL A 37 -4.68 5.10 -19.24
N SER A 38 -3.60 5.87 -19.09
CA SER A 38 -3.65 7.34 -19.07
C SER A 38 -4.19 7.91 -20.37
N ALA A 39 -3.74 7.40 -21.53
CA ALA A 39 -4.20 7.85 -22.84
C ALA A 39 -5.69 7.56 -23.08
N VAL A 40 -6.20 6.44 -22.55
CA VAL A 40 -7.63 6.10 -22.60
C VAL A 40 -8.42 6.98 -21.63
N GLN A 41 -7.90 7.21 -20.42
CA GLN A 41 -8.55 8.06 -19.43
C GLN A 41 -8.66 9.50 -19.92
N GLU A 42 -7.63 10.07 -20.54
CA GLU A 42 -7.65 11.44 -21.07
C GLU A 42 -8.81 11.65 -22.06
N LYS A 43 -9.11 10.64 -22.90
CA LYS A 43 -10.23 10.70 -23.86
C LYS A 43 -11.61 10.43 -23.23
N LEU A 44 -11.66 9.72 -22.11
CA LEU A 44 -12.91 9.33 -21.44
C LEU A 44 -13.29 10.28 -20.28
N LEU A 45 -12.36 11.11 -19.81
CA LEU A 45 -12.54 12.00 -18.65
C LEU A 45 -13.05 13.39 -19.00
N GLU A 46 -13.37 13.67 -20.28
CA GLU A 46 -14.07 14.92 -20.63
C GLU A 46 -15.40 15.04 -19.85
N ASP A 47 -16.08 13.92 -19.58
CA ASP A 47 -17.27 13.83 -18.72
C ASP A 47 -17.22 12.62 -17.77
N ILE A 48 -17.67 12.80 -16.51
CA ILE A 48 -17.80 11.69 -15.55
C ILE A 48 -19.03 10.85 -15.91
N THR A 49 -18.83 9.88 -16.79
CA THR A 49 -19.86 8.90 -17.20
C THR A 49 -19.67 7.58 -16.45
N VAL A 50 -20.74 6.77 -16.34
CA VAL A 50 -20.69 5.42 -15.75
C VAL A 50 -19.61 4.55 -16.40
N GLN A 51 -19.43 4.65 -17.72
CA GLN A 51 -18.38 3.94 -18.45
C GLN A 51 -16.97 4.31 -17.94
N THR A 52 -16.73 5.60 -17.68
CA THR A 52 -15.45 6.12 -17.16
C THR A 52 -15.18 5.56 -15.77
N VAL A 53 -16.19 5.53 -14.89
CA VAL A 53 -16.06 4.95 -13.54
C VAL A 53 -15.75 3.45 -13.60
N ILE A 54 -16.46 2.69 -14.44
CA ILE A 54 -16.22 1.25 -14.61
C ILE A 54 -14.80 0.99 -15.13
N PHE A 55 -14.36 1.77 -16.12
CA PHE A 55 -13.02 1.65 -16.68
C PHE A 55 -11.93 1.92 -15.63
N ILE A 56 -12.09 2.98 -14.84
CA ILE A 56 -11.16 3.31 -13.75
C ILE A 56 -11.05 2.16 -12.76
N ILE A 57 -12.18 1.65 -12.27
CA ILE A 57 -12.21 0.54 -11.31
C ILE A 57 -11.53 -0.70 -11.92
N ALA A 58 -11.83 -1.05 -13.16
CA ALA A 58 -11.22 -2.18 -13.85
C ALA A 58 -9.70 -2.01 -14.00
N ALA A 59 -9.23 -0.82 -14.37
CA ALA A 59 -7.80 -0.52 -14.51
C ALA A 59 -7.06 -0.64 -13.16
N TYR A 60 -7.62 -0.12 -12.07
CA TYR A 60 -7.04 -0.25 -10.74
C TYR A 60 -7.02 -1.70 -10.25
N LEU A 61 -8.08 -2.49 -10.51
CA LEU A 61 -8.10 -3.92 -10.19
C LEU A 61 -7.06 -4.70 -10.98
N PHE A 62 -6.89 -4.39 -12.26
CA PHE A 62 -5.86 -5.01 -13.08
C PHE A 62 -4.45 -4.67 -12.57
N GLN A 63 -4.20 -3.40 -12.22
CA GLN A 63 -2.94 -2.95 -11.64
C GLN A 63 -2.65 -3.63 -10.28
N ALA A 64 -3.68 -3.83 -9.44
CA ALA A 64 -3.57 -4.58 -8.20
C ALA A 64 -3.20 -6.05 -8.46
N GLY A 65 -3.77 -6.67 -9.50
CA GLY A 65 -3.48 -8.05 -9.88
C GLY A 65 -2.02 -8.22 -10.30
N ILE A 66 -1.50 -7.26 -11.07
CA ILE A 66 -0.08 -7.20 -11.44
C ILE A 66 0.81 -7.08 -10.20
N ASN A 67 0.46 -6.21 -9.24
CA ASN A 67 1.21 -6.04 -8.00
C ASN A 67 1.32 -7.36 -7.21
N LEU A 68 0.20 -8.09 -7.07
CA LEU A 68 0.20 -9.42 -6.46
C LEU A 68 1.04 -10.42 -7.26
N GLY A 69 1.00 -10.35 -8.59
CA GLY A 69 1.85 -11.15 -9.47
C GLY A 69 3.35 -10.92 -9.25
N MET A 70 3.76 -9.66 -9.18
CA MET A 70 5.14 -9.27 -8.89
C MET A 70 5.60 -9.79 -7.53
N LEU A 71 4.74 -9.68 -6.52
CA LEU A 71 5.03 -10.15 -5.19
C LEU A 71 5.22 -11.67 -5.14
N LYS A 72 4.39 -12.42 -5.89
CA LYS A 72 4.53 -13.87 -6.06
C LYS A 72 5.84 -14.24 -6.74
N ILE A 73 6.24 -13.50 -7.77
CA ILE A 73 7.54 -13.69 -8.43
C ILE A 73 8.69 -13.43 -7.45
N ALA A 74 8.63 -12.37 -6.66
CA ALA A 74 9.66 -12.06 -5.67
C ALA A 74 9.80 -13.20 -4.63
N LEU A 75 8.67 -13.74 -4.16
CA LEU A 75 8.65 -14.90 -3.27
C LEU A 75 9.18 -16.17 -3.93
N ASN A 76 8.85 -16.41 -5.19
CA ASN A 76 9.38 -17.54 -5.95
C ASN A 76 10.91 -17.45 -6.11
N ILE A 77 11.45 -16.26 -6.42
CA ILE A 77 12.90 -16.02 -6.48
C ILE A 77 13.56 -16.31 -5.14
N TYR A 78 12.96 -15.85 -4.03
CA TYR A 78 13.45 -16.13 -2.69
C TYR A 78 13.45 -17.63 -2.37
N ASN A 79 12.41 -18.35 -2.80
CA ASN A 79 12.27 -19.79 -2.64
C ASN A 79 13.06 -20.62 -3.67
N ASN A 80 13.90 -20.00 -4.50
CA ASN A 80 14.65 -20.63 -5.59
C ASN A 80 13.78 -21.37 -6.63
N VAL A 81 12.53 -20.94 -6.79
CA VAL A 81 11.65 -21.37 -7.88
C VAL A 81 11.91 -20.47 -9.09
N GLU A 82 12.07 -21.08 -10.27
CA GLU A 82 12.35 -20.31 -11.50
C GLU A 82 11.20 -19.32 -11.81
N PRO A 83 11.50 -18.01 -11.84
CA PRO A 83 10.50 -17.00 -12.11
C PRO A 83 10.23 -16.91 -13.61
N ASN A 84 8.96 -16.78 -13.98
CA ASN A 84 8.54 -16.51 -15.36
C ASN A 84 7.65 -15.26 -15.38
N PHE A 85 7.80 -14.43 -16.41
CA PHE A 85 6.97 -13.24 -16.63
C PHE A 85 5.46 -13.53 -16.55
N MET A 86 5.02 -14.67 -17.11
CA MET A 86 3.59 -15.05 -17.09
C MET A 86 3.02 -15.20 -15.67
N GLN A 87 3.87 -15.43 -14.66
CA GLN A 87 3.44 -15.53 -13.26
C GLN A 87 2.87 -14.22 -12.72
N ILE A 88 3.10 -13.07 -13.37
CA ILE A 88 2.47 -11.78 -13.01
C ILE A 88 0.94 -11.89 -13.06
N PHE A 89 0.40 -12.65 -14.01
CA PHE A 89 -1.04 -12.86 -14.13
C PHE A 89 -1.54 -14.02 -13.26
N GLY A 90 -0.63 -14.76 -12.62
CA GLY A 90 -0.94 -15.98 -11.86
C GLY A 90 -1.62 -15.76 -10.50
N SER A 91 -1.69 -14.51 -10.03
CA SER A 91 -2.27 -14.15 -8.73
C SER A 91 -3.64 -13.45 -8.83
N PHE A 92 -4.23 -13.35 -10.03
CA PHE A 92 -5.51 -12.66 -10.23
C PHE A 92 -6.68 -13.31 -9.48
N HIS A 93 -6.62 -14.63 -9.22
CA HIS A 93 -7.63 -15.33 -8.41
C HIS A 93 -7.68 -14.84 -6.95
N LEU A 94 -6.61 -14.22 -6.44
CA LEU A 94 -6.55 -13.65 -5.09
C LEU A 94 -7.04 -12.20 -5.01
N LEU A 95 -7.39 -11.58 -6.14
CA LEU A 95 -7.77 -10.17 -6.21
C LEU A 95 -8.92 -9.81 -5.27
N LEU A 96 -9.94 -10.67 -5.19
CA LEU A 96 -11.08 -10.41 -4.32
C LEU A 96 -10.65 -10.37 -2.85
N THR A 97 -9.84 -11.35 -2.42
CA THR A 97 -9.32 -11.42 -1.06
C THR A 97 -8.39 -10.24 -0.75
N TYR A 98 -7.58 -9.82 -1.73
CA TYR A 98 -6.75 -8.63 -1.64
C TYR A 98 -7.60 -7.38 -1.44
N VAL A 99 -8.60 -7.13 -2.30
CA VAL A 99 -9.48 -5.94 -2.20
C VAL A 99 -10.19 -5.91 -0.85
N LEU A 100 -10.71 -7.05 -0.38
CA LEU A 100 -11.32 -7.14 0.95
C LEU A 100 -10.32 -6.81 2.06
N ALA A 101 -9.09 -7.32 1.98
CA ALA A 101 -8.04 -7.01 2.94
C ALA A 101 -7.67 -5.52 2.90
N THR A 102 -7.53 -4.93 1.72
CA THR A 102 -7.26 -3.50 1.55
C THR A 102 -8.38 -2.64 2.14
N VAL A 103 -9.65 -3.01 1.94
CA VAL A 103 -10.80 -2.31 2.55
C VAL A 103 -10.73 -2.39 4.08
N ILE A 104 -10.47 -3.57 4.65
CA ILE A 104 -10.33 -3.73 6.11
C ILE A 104 -9.16 -2.89 6.64
N PHE A 105 -8.02 -2.92 5.94
CA PHE A 105 -6.85 -2.12 6.27
C PHE A 105 -7.16 -0.62 6.29
N LEU A 106 -7.85 -0.11 5.27
CA LEU A 106 -8.27 1.30 5.20
C LEU A 106 -9.21 1.67 6.35
N LEU A 107 -10.19 0.81 6.67
CA LEU A 107 -11.08 1.03 7.81
C LEU A 107 -10.32 1.09 9.14
N LEU A 108 -9.34 0.21 9.35
CA LEU A 108 -8.49 0.24 10.54
C LEU A 108 -7.67 1.53 10.62
N LEU A 109 -7.17 2.06 9.50
CA LEU A 109 -6.47 3.35 9.48
C LEU A 109 -7.39 4.50 9.84
N VAL A 110 -8.63 4.54 9.33
CA VAL A 110 -9.60 5.58 9.68
C VAL A 110 -9.95 5.53 11.17
N ILE A 111 -10.19 4.33 11.72
CA ILE A 111 -10.45 4.15 13.16
C ILE A 111 -9.26 4.65 13.99
N THR A 112 -8.04 4.31 13.56
CA THR A 112 -6.80 4.73 14.22
C THR A 112 -6.59 6.25 14.17
N ALA A 113 -6.97 6.89 13.07
CA ALA A 113 -6.88 8.34 12.88
C ALA A 113 -8.00 9.13 13.59
N SER A 114 -9.13 8.47 13.89
CA SER A 114 -10.35 9.10 14.38
C SER A 114 -10.14 10.00 15.61
N PRO A 115 -9.37 9.61 16.65
CA PRO A 115 -9.15 10.48 17.82
C PRO A 115 -8.49 11.81 17.45
N GLY A 116 -7.51 11.80 16.54
CA GLY A 116 -6.83 12.99 16.08
C GLY A 116 -7.71 13.87 15.19
N ILE A 117 -8.55 13.26 14.33
CA ILE A 117 -9.52 13.98 13.50
C ILE A 117 -10.58 14.67 14.38
N ILE A 118 -11.14 13.96 15.36
CA ILE A 118 -12.13 14.53 16.30
C ILE A 118 -11.53 15.71 17.05
N PHE A 119 -10.30 15.55 17.55
CA PHE A 119 -9.60 16.62 18.25
C PHE A 119 -9.32 17.83 17.34
N LEU A 120 -8.91 17.60 16.09
CA LEU A 120 -8.69 18.66 15.11
C LEU A 120 -9.98 19.45 14.83
N VAL A 121 -11.09 18.75 14.60
CA VAL A 121 -12.40 19.40 14.36
C VAL A 121 -12.85 20.20 15.59
N ALA A 122 -12.66 19.67 16.80
CA ALA A 122 -12.98 20.36 18.05
C ALA A 122 -12.10 21.61 18.29
N SER A 123 -10.84 21.57 17.89
CA SER A 123 -9.95 22.74 17.95
C SER A 123 -10.38 23.84 16.97
N LEU A 124 -10.82 23.46 15.76
CA LEU A 124 -11.30 24.39 14.74
C LEU A 124 -12.67 25.01 15.10
N SER A 125 -13.54 24.27 15.80
CA SER A 125 -14.87 24.78 16.15
C SER A 125 -14.85 25.81 17.27
N LYS A 126 -13.86 25.78 18.17
CA LYS A 126 -13.70 26.77 19.26
C LYS A 126 -13.29 28.16 18.80
N ASP A 127 -12.67 28.26 17.62
CA ASP A 127 -12.08 29.50 17.08
C ASP A 127 -12.92 30.11 15.93
N PHE A 128 -14.12 29.58 15.68
CA PHE A 128 -14.96 29.94 14.52
C PHE A 128 -15.52 31.39 14.56
N GLY A 129 -15.34 32.11 15.67
CA GLY A 129 -15.76 33.51 15.85
C GLY A 129 -14.66 34.55 15.61
N SER A 130 -13.39 34.16 15.56
CA SER A 130 -12.22 35.05 15.39
C SER A 130 -11.56 34.78 14.03
N MET A 131 -12.17 35.34 12.97
CA MET A 131 -11.78 35.07 11.60
C MET A 131 -10.47 35.79 11.20
N SER A 132 -9.32 35.12 11.37
CA SER A 132 -8.13 35.29 10.52
C SER A 132 -7.53 33.91 10.18
N ARG A 133 -8.15 33.22 9.21
CA ARG A 133 -7.79 31.86 8.75
C ARG A 133 -6.31 31.63 8.38
N LEU A 134 -5.50 32.69 8.21
CA LEU A 134 -4.07 32.59 7.90
C LEU A 134 -3.15 32.61 9.14
N GLU A 135 -3.57 33.14 10.30
CA GLU A 135 -2.73 33.16 11.52
C GLU A 135 -2.78 31.82 12.29
N SER A 136 -3.88 31.07 12.14
CA SER A 136 -4.10 29.77 12.79
C SER A 136 -3.08 28.70 12.36
N LEU A 137 -2.56 28.77 11.14
CA LEU A 137 -1.54 27.83 10.63
C LEU A 137 -0.20 27.94 11.39
N ASN A 138 0.03 29.05 12.09
CA ASN A 138 1.25 29.29 12.86
C ASN A 138 1.12 28.86 14.34
N ASN A 139 -0.06 28.38 14.75
CA ASN A 139 -0.33 28.02 16.13
C ASN A 139 0.07 26.57 16.43
N LEU A 140 0.92 26.40 17.46
CA LEU A 140 1.27 25.12 18.09
C LEU A 140 0.05 24.20 18.33
N SER A 141 -1.13 24.82 18.49
CA SER A 141 -2.45 24.18 18.66
C SER A 141 -2.83 23.22 17.53
N LEU A 142 -2.46 23.48 16.26
CA LEU A 142 -2.75 22.58 15.14
C LEU A 142 -1.72 21.45 15.00
N MET A 143 -0.51 21.63 15.53
CA MET A 143 0.54 20.61 15.47
C MET A 143 0.17 19.35 16.27
N ILE A 144 -0.47 19.53 17.44
CA ILE A 144 -0.85 18.42 18.34
C ILE A 144 -1.85 17.46 17.67
N PRO A 145 -3.01 17.90 17.14
CA PRO A 145 -3.92 17.02 16.40
C PRO A 145 -3.25 16.36 15.20
N ILE A 146 -2.42 17.07 14.45
CA ILE A 146 -1.73 16.53 13.28
C ILE A 146 -0.77 15.39 13.69
N LEU A 147 0.03 15.58 14.74
CA LEU A 147 0.89 14.54 15.31
C LEU A 147 0.08 13.32 15.77
N LEU A 148 -1.07 13.56 16.40
CA LEU A 148 -2.00 12.52 16.86
C LEU A 148 -2.67 11.76 15.70
N ILE A 149 -2.69 12.32 14.49
CA ILE A 149 -3.14 11.63 13.27
C ILE A 149 -1.97 10.87 12.64
N ILE A 150 -0.84 11.54 12.41
CA ILE A 150 0.28 10.99 11.64
C ILE A 150 0.94 9.83 12.37
N ILE A 151 1.29 9.98 13.66
CA ILE A 151 2.01 8.93 14.40
C ILE A 151 1.25 7.59 14.36
N PRO A 152 -0.03 7.51 14.74
CA PRO A 152 -0.71 6.22 14.79
C PRO A 152 -1.05 5.70 13.39
N ILE A 153 -1.31 6.55 12.39
CA ILE A 153 -1.44 6.11 10.99
C ILE A 153 -0.14 5.47 10.50
N VAL A 154 0.99 6.14 10.67
CA VAL A 154 2.30 5.64 10.22
C VAL A 154 2.66 4.34 10.94
N TYR A 155 2.50 4.30 12.27
CA TYR A 155 2.73 3.11 13.07
C TYR A 155 1.87 1.92 12.61
N SER A 156 0.57 2.15 12.40
CA SER A 156 -0.38 1.13 11.98
C SER A 156 -0.10 0.65 10.54
N SER A 157 0.21 1.59 9.64
CA SER A 157 0.57 1.32 8.25
C SER A 157 1.80 0.41 8.16
N ILE A 158 2.90 0.75 8.84
CA ILE A 158 4.12 -0.07 8.85
C ILE A 158 3.82 -1.49 9.36
N ARG A 159 2.98 -1.63 10.40
CA ARG A 159 2.65 -2.94 10.96
C ARG A 159 1.83 -3.82 10.05
N MET A 160 0.98 -3.22 9.23
CA MET A 160 0.09 -3.93 8.31
C MET A 160 0.66 -4.04 6.90
N GLN A 161 1.73 -3.31 6.55
CA GLN A 161 2.31 -3.25 5.21
C GLN A 161 2.63 -4.62 4.58
N PHE A 162 2.89 -5.65 5.39
CA PHE A 162 3.27 -6.98 4.89
C PHE A 162 2.09 -7.93 4.68
N TYR A 163 0.83 -7.48 4.81
CA TYR A 163 -0.34 -8.35 4.66
C TYR A 163 -0.42 -9.05 3.29
N ASP A 164 0.02 -8.38 2.21
CA ASP A 164 0.04 -8.92 0.86
C ASP A 164 0.90 -10.18 0.72
N TYR A 165 2.00 -10.27 1.47
CA TYR A 165 2.87 -11.45 1.48
C TYR A 165 2.14 -12.67 2.06
N PHE A 166 1.38 -12.47 3.15
CA PHE A 166 0.60 -13.54 3.78
C PHE A 166 -0.58 -13.98 2.93
N LEU A 167 -1.14 -13.07 2.14
CA LEU A 167 -2.21 -13.37 1.19
C LEU A 167 -1.70 -14.32 0.08
N ILE A 168 -0.50 -14.07 -0.44
CA ILE A 168 0.09 -14.84 -1.56
C ILE A 168 0.61 -16.20 -1.14
N ASP A 169 1.06 -16.36 0.12
CA ASP A 169 1.41 -17.69 0.66
C ASP A 169 0.20 -18.64 0.69
N GLY A 170 -1.01 -18.16 0.37
CA GLY A 170 -2.18 -18.98 0.03
C GLY A 170 -2.86 -19.66 1.23
N LYS A 171 -2.37 -19.39 2.45
CA LYS A 171 -2.84 -20.03 3.69
C LYS A 171 -3.86 -19.19 4.47
N TYR A 172 -4.02 -17.91 4.14
CA TYR A 172 -4.73 -16.96 4.98
C TYR A 172 -5.79 -16.19 4.19
N GLY A 173 -6.97 -16.04 4.79
CA GLY A 173 -8.00 -15.11 4.31
C GLY A 173 -7.63 -13.65 4.60
N ALA A 174 -8.46 -12.71 4.13
CA ALA A 174 -8.21 -11.27 4.23
C ALA A 174 -7.91 -10.81 5.68
N ILE A 175 -8.75 -11.22 6.64
CA ILE A 175 -8.61 -10.85 8.05
C ILE A 175 -7.36 -11.49 8.67
N ASP A 176 -7.14 -12.78 8.38
CA ASP A 176 -6.02 -13.54 8.95
C ASP A 176 -4.68 -13.02 8.46
N ALA A 177 -4.58 -12.59 7.20
CA ALA A 177 -3.38 -11.99 6.63
C ALA A 177 -2.97 -10.70 7.37
N ILE A 178 -3.93 -9.81 7.64
CA ILE A 178 -3.71 -8.56 8.39
C ILE A 178 -3.31 -8.89 9.84
N LYS A 179 -4.02 -9.82 10.48
CA LYS A 179 -3.73 -10.24 11.86
C LYS A 179 -2.33 -10.84 11.95
N ARG A 180 -1.91 -11.62 10.97
CA ARG A 180 -0.57 -12.22 10.93
C ARG A 180 0.52 -11.18 10.72
N SER A 181 0.31 -10.21 9.82
CA SER A 181 1.23 -9.09 9.61
C SER A 181 1.47 -8.31 10.91
N THR A 182 0.39 -7.99 11.64
CA THR A 182 0.51 -7.23 12.90
C THR A 182 1.19 -8.01 14.03
N VAL A 183 1.04 -9.34 14.08
CA VAL A 183 1.71 -10.20 15.06
C VAL A 183 3.21 -10.30 14.79
N ILE A 184 3.60 -10.50 13.53
CA ILE A 184 5.02 -10.69 13.16
C ILE A 184 5.81 -9.38 13.27
N THR A 185 5.18 -8.24 13.01
CA THR A 185 5.83 -6.92 13.15
C THR A 185 5.91 -6.43 14.61
N LYS A 186 5.28 -7.12 15.57
CA LYS A 186 5.27 -6.70 16.98
C LYS A 186 6.68 -6.70 17.56
N GLY A 187 7.12 -5.55 18.06
CA GLY A 187 8.45 -5.37 18.66
C GLY A 187 9.58 -5.09 17.65
N TYR A 188 9.29 -5.10 16.34
CA TYR A 188 10.26 -4.84 15.28
C TYR A 188 9.97 -3.56 14.47
N VAL A 189 8.87 -2.84 14.76
CA VAL A 189 8.43 -1.65 14.02
C VAL A 189 9.53 -0.59 13.87
N GLY A 190 10.32 -0.35 14.92
CA GLY A 190 11.44 0.60 14.91
C GLY A 190 12.80 0.00 14.54
N LYS A 191 12.88 -1.30 14.25
CA LYS A 191 14.09 -1.99 13.75
C LYS A 191 14.06 -2.21 12.24
N LEU A 192 12.92 -1.92 11.61
CA LEU A 192 12.70 -1.96 10.16
C LEU A 192 13.23 -0.69 9.47
N PHE A 193 13.71 0.30 10.23
CA PHE A 193 14.35 1.54 9.79
C PHE A 193 15.70 1.70 10.47
#